data_AF-A0A7J7K6S1-F1
#
_entry.id   AF-A0A7J7K6S1-F1
#
_cell.length_a   1.000
_cell.length_b   1.000
_cell.length_c   1.000
_cell.angle_alpha   90.00
_cell.angle_beta   90.00
_cell.angle_gamma   90.00
#
_symmetry.space_group_name_H-M   'P 1'
#
loop_
_entity.id
_entity.type
_entity.pdbx_description
1 polymer ?
#
loop_
_entity_poly.entity_id
_entity_poly.type
_entity_poly.pdbx_seq_one_letter_code
_entity_poly.pdbx_strand_id
1 'polypeptide(L)'
;MTHIRYDDPLTHIVTENVTTPAPVIAGTPVTSKGDVREHFGKLLHSSVDGKGLLYHPTCPKVHQWVRTAHHKWLTGRGFIRAVHLRHNLLPSGMMLSRLSSAHSKSCPVCVIAPYTVAHILQQCPRSHGTRIKRHNAICKYVAETMTKLGFKVEWEPMLRTTEGPLKPDLLASIGECAYIIDIAICSDGIDPDKVYLNKVAKYEPVADALVDTYSDIKLSAFVVNWRGAIAKGH
;
A
#
# COMPACT_ATOMS: atom_id res chain seq x y z
N MET A 1 -36.37 57.82 55.96
CA MET A 1 -35.89 58.77 54.95
C MET A 1 -35.75 57.98 53.64
N THR A 2 -36.50 58.41 52.62
CA THR A 2 -36.41 58.02 51.19
C THR A 2 -36.73 56.57 50.80
N HIS A 3 -37.96 56.38 50.30
CA HIS A 3 -38.31 55.33 49.31
C HIS A 3 -37.64 55.66 47.98
N ILE A 4 -36.88 54.74 47.38
CA ILE A 4 -36.64 54.70 45.93
C ILE A 4 -36.66 53.23 45.48
N ARG A 5 -37.42 52.98 44.41
CA ARG A 5 -37.72 51.68 43.78
C ARG A 5 -36.46 50.96 43.31
N TYR A 6 -36.41 49.64 43.49
CA TYR A 6 -35.56 48.80 42.66
C TYR A 6 -36.41 48.30 41.49
N ASP A 7 -36.18 48.91 40.32
CA ASP A 7 -36.67 48.44 39.04
C ASP A 7 -36.07 47.06 38.74
N ASP A 8 -36.93 46.13 38.31
CA ASP A 8 -36.59 44.82 37.78
C ASP A 8 -35.85 44.96 36.45
N PRO A 9 -34.63 44.41 36.30
CA PRO A 9 -34.00 44.27 35.01
C PRO A 9 -33.83 42.78 34.66
N LEU A 10 -34.93 42.03 34.58
CA LEU A 10 -35.08 40.99 33.56
C LEU A 10 -35.17 41.64 32.17
N THR A 11 -34.10 42.31 31.75
CA THR A 11 -33.89 42.75 30.37
C THR A 11 -32.39 42.75 30.08
N HIS A 12 -32.02 41.95 29.07
CA HIS A 12 -30.68 41.74 28.52
C HIS A 12 -29.81 40.65 29.16
N ILE A 13 -30.31 39.40 29.16
CA ILE A 13 -29.40 38.31 28.77
C ILE A 13 -29.25 38.44 27.26
N VAL A 14 -28.26 39.23 26.82
CA VAL A 14 -27.69 39.04 25.49
C VAL A 14 -27.16 37.62 25.51
N THR A 15 -27.85 36.70 24.83
CA THR A 15 -27.23 35.46 24.39
C THR A 15 -26.14 35.87 23.41
N GLU A 16 -24.96 36.23 23.94
CA GLU A 16 -23.76 36.13 23.15
C GLU A 16 -23.68 34.66 22.77
N ASN A 17 -24.13 34.36 21.56
CA ASN A 17 -23.66 33.19 20.84
C ASN A 17 -22.16 33.40 20.70
N VAL A 18 -21.42 33.06 21.75
CA VAL A 18 -19.99 32.85 21.66
C VAL A 18 -19.87 31.63 20.78
N THR A 19 -19.83 31.85 19.47
CA THR A 19 -19.32 30.89 18.51
C THR A 19 -17.91 30.61 18.96
N THR A 20 -17.75 29.56 19.76
CA THR A 20 -16.43 29.04 20.10
C THR A 20 -15.71 28.83 18.77
N PRO A 21 -14.57 29.48 18.54
CA PRO A 21 -13.84 29.31 17.29
C PRO A 21 -13.57 27.81 17.12
N ALA A 22 -13.77 27.30 15.92
CA ALA A 22 -13.55 25.90 15.61
C ALA A 22 -12.14 25.51 16.11
N PRO A 23 -11.98 24.38 16.82
CA PRO A 23 -10.67 23.97 17.29
C PRO A 23 -9.69 23.93 16.11
N VAL A 24 -8.47 24.42 16.31
CA VAL A 24 -7.47 24.54 15.25
C VAL A 24 -6.33 23.57 15.53
N ILE A 25 -5.99 22.72 14.56
CA ILE A 25 -4.81 21.85 14.62
C ILE A 25 -3.78 22.38 13.63
N ALA A 26 -2.62 22.81 14.13
CA ALA A 26 -1.51 23.35 13.33
C ALA A 26 -1.95 24.41 12.28
N GLY A 27 -2.85 25.32 12.67
CA GLY A 27 -3.39 26.38 11.80
C GLY A 27 -4.56 25.96 10.90
N THR A 28 -5.00 24.70 10.94
CA THR A 28 -6.19 24.22 10.21
C THR A 28 -7.41 24.15 11.13
N PRO A 29 -8.48 24.92 10.90
CA PRO A 29 -9.74 24.76 11.62
C PRO A 29 -10.32 23.37 11.37
N VAL A 30 -10.72 22.69 12.43
CA VAL A 30 -11.39 21.39 12.37
C VAL A 30 -12.75 21.49 13.04
N THR A 31 -13.81 21.12 12.31
CA THR A 31 -15.20 21.23 12.76
C THR A 31 -15.82 19.86 13.04
N SER A 32 -15.20 18.79 12.53
CA SER A 32 -15.69 17.43 12.66
C SER A 32 -14.59 16.42 13.02
N LYS A 33 -14.99 15.26 13.54
CA LYS A 33 -14.07 14.10 13.70
C LYS A 33 -13.46 13.65 12.35
N GLY A 34 -14.15 13.89 11.25
CA GLY A 34 -13.66 13.64 9.89
C GLY A 34 -12.48 14.55 9.56
N ASP A 35 -12.64 15.85 9.83
CA ASP A 35 -11.61 16.87 9.55
C ASP A 35 -10.33 16.58 10.36
N VAL A 36 -10.48 16.19 11.63
CA VAL A 36 -9.36 15.77 12.48
C VAL A 36 -8.62 14.58 11.86
N ARG A 37 -9.35 13.55 11.43
CA ARG A 37 -8.76 12.36 10.81
C ARG A 37 -8.05 12.69 9.50
N GLU A 38 -8.67 13.52 8.67
CA GLU A 38 -8.09 13.96 7.41
C GLU A 38 -6.81 14.76 7.63
N HIS A 39 -6.82 15.70 8.58
CA HIS A 39 -5.67 16.52 8.93
C HIS A 39 -4.49 15.66 9.39
N PHE A 40 -4.69 14.77 10.38
CA PHE A 40 -3.63 13.86 10.84
C PHE A 40 -3.21 12.86 9.75
N GLY A 41 -4.14 12.43 8.88
CA GLY A 41 -3.82 11.61 7.72
C GLY A 41 -2.88 12.31 6.74
N LYS A 42 -3.14 13.59 6.42
CA LYS A 42 -2.26 14.42 5.59
C LYS A 42 -0.88 14.59 6.24
N LEU A 43 -0.83 14.90 7.54
CA LEU A 43 0.43 14.99 8.28
C LEU A 43 1.21 13.66 8.24
N LEU A 44 0.54 12.54 8.51
CA LEU A 44 1.16 11.21 8.45
C LEU A 44 1.74 10.93 7.05
N HIS A 45 0.96 11.15 5.99
CA HIS A 45 1.40 10.89 4.62
C HIS A 45 2.47 11.87 4.12
N SER A 46 2.59 13.05 4.72
CA SER A 46 3.71 13.98 4.46
C SER A 46 5.01 13.58 5.17
N SER A 47 4.92 12.78 6.23
CA SER A 47 6.09 12.34 6.99
C SER A 47 6.91 11.30 6.23
N VAL A 48 8.22 11.22 6.51
CA VAL A 48 9.12 10.23 5.89
C VAL A 48 8.64 8.80 6.12
N ASP A 49 8.18 8.48 7.33
CA ASP A 49 7.82 7.12 7.72
C ASP A 49 6.39 6.74 7.30
N GLY A 50 5.49 7.73 7.24
CA GLY A 50 4.08 7.56 6.89
C GLY A 50 3.76 7.77 5.41
N LYS A 51 4.64 8.38 4.60
CA LYS A 51 4.40 8.59 3.16
C LYS A 51 4.07 7.30 2.41
N GLY A 52 4.72 6.20 2.75
CA GLY A 52 4.47 4.88 2.15
C GLY A 52 3.08 4.28 2.47
N LEU A 53 2.32 4.90 3.38
CA LEU A 53 0.98 4.45 3.77
C LEU A 53 -0.13 5.11 2.94
N LEU A 54 0.20 6.05 2.05
CA LEU A 54 -0.77 6.84 1.27
C LEU A 54 -1.83 5.99 0.58
N TYR A 55 -1.43 4.84 0.02
CA TYR A 55 -2.31 3.94 -0.73
C TYR A 55 -2.95 2.84 0.14
N HIS A 56 -2.70 2.77 1.44
CA HIS A 56 -3.31 1.75 2.29
C HIS A 56 -4.84 1.88 2.49
N PRO A 57 -5.43 3.09 2.52
CA PRO A 57 -6.88 3.24 2.61
C PRO A 57 -7.63 2.70 1.38
N THR A 58 -6.95 2.53 0.24
CA THR A 58 -7.59 2.09 -1.01
C THR A 58 -8.07 0.65 -0.95
N CYS A 59 -7.48 -0.18 -0.10
CA CYS A 59 -7.87 -1.58 0.10
C CYS A 59 -7.99 -1.92 1.59
N PRO A 60 -9.11 -1.58 2.26
CA PRO A 60 -9.26 -1.74 3.72
C PRO A 60 -9.07 -3.18 4.23
N LYS A 61 -9.34 -4.18 3.39
CA LYS A 61 -9.17 -5.61 3.73
C LYS A 61 -7.70 -5.96 4.07
N VAL A 62 -6.72 -5.24 3.53
CA VAL A 62 -5.29 -5.48 3.81
C VAL A 62 -4.88 -5.15 5.25
N HIS A 63 -5.75 -4.55 6.05
CA HIS A 63 -5.54 -4.30 7.48
C HIS A 63 -6.09 -5.42 8.36
N GLN A 64 -6.87 -6.37 7.79
CA GLN A 64 -7.53 -7.41 8.58
C GLN A 64 -6.53 -8.24 9.37
N TRP A 65 -5.37 -8.55 8.78
CA TRP A 65 -4.37 -9.38 9.44
C TRP A 65 -3.84 -8.78 10.74
N VAL A 66 -3.86 -7.44 10.88
CA VAL A 66 -3.44 -6.73 12.08
C VAL A 66 -4.50 -6.86 13.19
N ARG A 67 -5.79 -6.84 12.82
CA ARG A 67 -6.91 -6.92 13.77
C ARG A 67 -7.19 -8.34 14.24
N THR A 68 -7.00 -9.32 13.35
CA THR A 68 -7.27 -10.73 13.65
C THR A 68 -5.96 -11.40 14.08
N ALA A 69 -5.55 -11.21 15.33
CA ALA A 69 -4.26 -11.66 15.86
C ALA A 69 -4.06 -13.20 15.94
N HIS A 70 -4.98 -14.00 15.40
CA HIS A 70 -5.00 -15.46 15.49
C HIS A 70 -4.72 -16.14 14.14
N HIS A 71 -3.66 -15.73 13.44
CA HIS A 71 -3.23 -16.44 12.24
C HIS A 71 -2.40 -17.66 12.66
N LYS A 72 -2.93 -18.89 12.44
CA LYS A 72 -2.20 -20.15 12.73
C LYS A 72 -0.82 -20.23 12.05
N TRP A 73 -0.60 -19.44 11.01
CA TRP A 73 0.62 -19.38 10.22
C TRP A 73 1.61 -18.26 10.63
N LEU A 74 1.25 -17.38 11.58
CA LEU A 74 2.08 -16.25 11.99
C LEU A 74 2.44 -16.33 13.48
N THR A 75 3.71 -16.57 13.78
CA THR A 75 4.20 -16.54 15.17
C THR A 75 4.12 -15.12 15.74
N GLY A 76 4.04 -14.97 17.07
CA GLY A 76 4.04 -13.65 17.72
C GLY A 76 5.26 -12.79 17.34
N ARG A 77 6.45 -13.40 17.23
CA ARG A 77 7.65 -12.72 16.71
C ARG A 77 7.50 -12.29 15.26
N GLY A 78 6.90 -13.13 14.42
CA GLY A 78 6.58 -12.81 13.04
C GLY A 78 5.61 -11.64 12.93
N PHE A 79 4.56 -11.63 13.76
CA PHE A 79 3.59 -10.54 13.85
C PHE A 79 4.26 -9.20 14.19
N ILE A 80 5.07 -9.16 15.26
CA ILE A 80 5.80 -7.95 15.66
C ILE A 80 6.69 -7.44 14.51
N ARG A 81 7.43 -8.34 13.85
CA ARG A 81 8.28 -7.98 12.70
C ARG A 81 7.47 -7.44 11.52
N ALA A 82 6.31 -8.03 11.23
CA ALA A 82 5.42 -7.55 10.17
C ALA A 82 4.85 -6.15 10.50
N VAL A 83 4.50 -5.89 11.76
CA VAL A 83 4.08 -4.57 12.23
C VAL A 83 5.22 -3.56 12.09
N HIS A 84 6.45 -3.93 12.49
CA HIS A 84 7.62 -3.06 12.32
C HIS A 84 7.87 -2.75 10.84
N LEU A 85 7.80 -3.76 9.97
CA LEU A 85 7.94 -3.56 8.54
C LEU A 85 6.87 -2.60 8.00
N ARG A 86 5.58 -2.84 8.30
CA ARG A 86 4.47 -2.01 7.82
C ARG A 86 4.62 -0.54 8.20
N HIS A 87 5.10 -0.26 9.40
CA HIS A 87 5.23 1.10 9.95
C HIS A 87 6.63 1.70 9.78
N ASN A 88 7.50 1.10 8.95
CA ASN A 88 8.89 1.55 8.73
C ASN A 88 9.78 1.58 9.98
N LEU A 89 9.47 0.77 10.99
CA LEU A 89 10.19 0.72 12.26
C LEU A 89 11.39 -0.23 12.22
N LEU A 90 11.67 -0.84 11.07
CA LEU A 90 12.87 -1.65 10.92
C LEU A 90 14.12 -0.76 10.94
N PRO A 91 15.17 -1.15 11.68
CA PRO A 91 16.41 -0.41 11.71
C PRO A 91 16.97 -0.19 10.31
N SER A 92 17.20 1.08 9.97
CA SER A 92 17.83 1.53 8.73
C SER A 92 18.77 2.69 9.07
N GLY A 93 19.82 2.91 8.27
CA GLY A 93 20.77 3.99 8.55
C GLY A 93 20.11 5.36 8.62
N MET A 94 19.10 5.61 7.77
CA MET A 94 18.30 6.84 7.83
C MET A 94 17.56 7.00 9.17
N MET A 95 16.97 5.93 9.71
CA MET A 95 16.32 5.97 11.02
C MET A 95 17.35 6.16 12.14
N LEU A 96 18.40 5.34 12.15
CA LEU A 96 19.43 5.36 13.19
C LEU A 96 20.22 6.68 13.21
N SER A 97 20.38 7.33 12.06
CA SER A 97 21.04 8.66 11.97
C SER A 97 20.30 9.77 12.72
N ARG A 98 19.00 9.56 13.05
CA ARG A 98 18.23 10.47 13.90
C ARG A 98 18.57 10.32 15.37
N LEU A 99 19.07 9.15 15.77
CA LEU A 99 19.47 8.85 17.15
C LEU A 99 20.92 9.22 17.41
N SER A 100 21.78 9.08 16.39
CA SER A 100 23.19 9.44 16.49
C SER A 100 23.78 9.78 15.11
N SER A 101 24.61 10.82 15.06
CA SER A 101 25.36 11.21 13.85
C SER A 101 26.41 10.18 13.43
N ALA A 102 26.72 9.18 14.26
CA ALA A 102 27.64 8.10 13.93
C ALA A 102 27.10 7.14 12.85
N HIS A 103 25.78 7.13 12.62
CA HIS A 103 25.17 6.25 11.62
C HIS A 103 25.10 6.92 10.24
N SER A 104 25.63 6.21 9.23
CA SER A 104 25.55 6.66 7.84
C SER A 104 24.11 6.65 7.32
N LYS A 105 23.75 7.74 6.64
CA LYS A 105 22.50 7.87 5.87
C LYS A 105 22.56 7.17 4.52
N SER A 106 23.75 6.74 4.10
CA SER A 106 23.99 6.10 2.80
C SER A 106 24.12 4.59 2.93
N CYS A 107 23.61 3.88 1.93
CA CYS A 107 23.65 2.42 1.91
C CYS A 107 25.11 1.95 1.82
N PRO A 108 25.57 1.05 2.71
CA PRO A 108 26.97 0.59 2.71
C PRO A 108 27.35 -0.24 1.49
N VAL A 109 26.37 -0.72 0.70
CA VAL A 109 26.60 -1.49 -0.53
C VAL A 109 26.55 -0.61 -1.77
N CYS A 110 25.59 0.31 -1.83
CA CYS A 110 25.35 1.11 -3.03
C CYS A 110 26.06 2.46 -2.98
N VAL A 111 26.50 2.90 -1.80
CA VAL A 111 27.23 4.16 -1.49
C VAL A 111 26.45 5.44 -1.77
N ILE A 112 25.83 5.57 -2.94
CA ILE A 112 25.08 6.75 -3.37
C ILE A 112 23.59 6.71 -3.00
N ALA A 113 23.05 5.52 -2.72
CA ALA A 113 21.64 5.36 -2.41
C ALA A 113 21.34 5.59 -0.92
N PRO A 114 20.18 6.18 -0.56
CA PRO A 114 19.82 6.39 0.83
C PRO A 114 19.59 5.05 1.55
N TYR A 115 20.07 4.92 2.78
CA TYR A 115 19.96 3.70 3.57
C TYR A 115 18.57 3.59 4.24
N THR A 116 17.55 3.38 3.42
CA THR A 116 16.15 3.21 3.83
C THR A 116 15.70 1.77 3.69
N VAL A 117 14.62 1.39 4.39
CA VAL A 117 13.95 0.09 4.23
C VAL A 117 13.47 -0.09 2.79
N ALA A 118 12.90 0.94 2.17
CA ALA A 118 12.47 0.91 0.77
C ALA A 118 13.63 0.55 -0.18
N HIS A 119 14.79 1.22 -0.04
CA HIS A 119 15.99 0.89 -0.81
C HIS A 119 16.43 -0.55 -0.57
N ILE A 120 16.56 -0.95 0.69
CA ILE A 120 16.95 -2.33 1.06
C ILE A 120 16.02 -3.34 0.42
N LEU A 121 14.71 -3.13 0.43
CA LEU A 121 13.72 -4.13 -0.01
C LEU A 121 13.41 -4.13 -1.50
N GLN A 122 13.71 -3.04 -2.23
CA GLN A 122 13.32 -2.90 -3.62
C GLN A 122 14.49 -2.77 -4.59
N GLN A 123 15.62 -2.22 -4.16
CA GLN A 123 16.70 -1.82 -5.07
C GLN A 123 18.04 -2.47 -4.72
N CYS A 124 18.40 -2.49 -3.43
CA CYS A 124 19.74 -2.88 -2.98
C CYS A 124 20.18 -4.28 -3.51
N PRO A 125 21.34 -4.41 -4.18
CA PRO A 125 21.81 -5.70 -4.69
C PRO A 125 21.90 -6.80 -3.61
N ARG A 126 22.23 -6.43 -2.37
CA ARG A 126 22.30 -7.35 -1.23
C ARG A 126 20.99 -8.12 -0.98
N SER A 127 19.85 -7.55 -1.33
CA SER A 127 18.54 -8.20 -1.14
C SER A 127 17.98 -8.83 -2.42
N HIS A 128 18.72 -8.81 -3.54
CA HIS A 128 18.22 -9.24 -4.84
C HIS A 128 17.62 -10.66 -4.79
N GLY A 129 18.34 -11.63 -4.24
CA GLY A 129 17.83 -13.00 -4.08
C GLY A 129 16.57 -13.08 -3.20
N THR A 130 16.48 -12.24 -2.16
CA THR A 130 15.27 -12.16 -1.31
C THR A 130 14.09 -11.54 -2.05
N ARG A 131 14.33 -10.56 -2.93
CA ARG A 131 13.28 -9.98 -3.79
C ARG A 131 12.70 -11.03 -4.73
N ILE A 132 13.56 -11.81 -5.38
CA ILE A 132 13.15 -12.93 -6.25
C ILE A 132 12.35 -13.96 -5.44
N LYS A 133 12.85 -14.38 -4.27
CA LYS A 133 12.13 -15.33 -3.40
C LYS A 133 10.74 -14.82 -3.00
N ARG A 134 10.63 -13.53 -2.67
CA ARG A 134 9.36 -12.89 -2.31
C ARG A 134 8.40 -12.87 -3.49
N HIS A 135 8.90 -12.49 -4.67
CA HIS A 135 8.14 -12.52 -5.92
C HIS A 135 7.59 -13.92 -6.20
N ASN A 136 8.47 -14.92 -6.26
CA ASN A 136 8.11 -16.29 -6.57
C ASN A 136 7.17 -16.91 -5.53
N ALA A 137 7.28 -16.52 -4.26
CA ALA A 137 6.34 -16.94 -3.23
C ALA A 137 4.92 -16.42 -3.48
N ILE A 138 4.77 -15.19 -3.98
CA ILE A 138 3.46 -14.63 -4.36
C ILE A 138 2.96 -15.30 -5.63
N CYS A 139 3.79 -15.48 -6.66
CA CYS A 139 3.40 -16.23 -7.86
C CYS A 139 2.89 -17.63 -7.49
N LYS A 140 3.59 -18.32 -6.58
CA LYS A 140 3.18 -19.63 -6.06
C LYS A 140 1.83 -19.58 -5.38
N TYR A 141 1.63 -18.61 -4.49
CA TYR A 141 0.38 -18.45 -3.79
C TYR A 141 -0.80 -18.19 -4.74
N VAL A 142 -0.61 -17.31 -5.73
CA VAL A 142 -1.63 -17.01 -6.75
C VAL A 142 -1.93 -18.25 -7.59
N ALA A 143 -0.89 -18.95 -8.08
CA ALA A 143 -1.04 -20.18 -8.85
C ALA A 143 -1.79 -21.26 -8.07
N GLU A 144 -1.38 -21.55 -6.84
CA GLU A 144 -2.06 -22.53 -5.97
C GLU A 144 -3.52 -22.15 -5.69
N THR A 145 -3.80 -20.85 -5.56
CA THR A 145 -5.18 -20.36 -5.36
C THR A 145 -6.02 -20.58 -6.61
N MET A 146 -5.50 -20.23 -7.79
CA MET A 146 -6.19 -20.45 -9.08
C MET A 146 -6.41 -21.94 -9.35
N THR A 147 -5.43 -22.79 -9.09
CA THR A 147 -5.57 -24.25 -9.23
C THR A 147 -6.65 -24.81 -8.32
N LYS A 148 -6.74 -24.34 -7.07
CA LYS A 148 -7.84 -24.74 -6.15
C LYS A 148 -9.22 -24.28 -6.63
N LEU A 149 -9.27 -23.22 -7.43
CA LEU A 149 -10.51 -22.73 -8.07
C LEU A 149 -10.83 -23.48 -9.38
N GLY A 150 -10.03 -24.48 -9.77
CA GLY A 150 -10.27 -25.32 -10.95
C GLY A 150 -9.56 -24.86 -12.22
N PHE A 151 -8.72 -23.81 -12.15
CA PHE A 151 -7.94 -23.37 -13.31
C PHE A 151 -6.74 -24.28 -13.56
N LYS A 152 -6.44 -24.55 -14.83
CA LYS A 152 -5.12 -25.02 -15.26
C LYS A 152 -4.17 -23.83 -15.23
N VAL A 153 -3.05 -23.94 -14.54
CA VAL A 153 -2.08 -22.85 -14.40
C VAL A 153 -0.74 -23.24 -15.01
N GLU A 154 -0.28 -22.44 -15.97
CA GLU A 154 1.04 -22.52 -16.58
C GLU A 154 1.94 -21.42 -16.01
N TRP A 155 3.14 -21.81 -15.62
CA TRP A 155 4.12 -20.90 -15.01
C TRP A 155 5.04 -20.34 -16.06
N GLU A 156 5.23 -19.03 -16.04
CA GLU A 156 6.25 -18.37 -16.84
C GLU A 156 6.16 -18.75 -18.35
N PRO A 157 4.97 -18.82 -18.97
CA PRO A 157 4.83 -19.29 -20.35
C PRO A 157 5.51 -18.33 -21.32
N MET A 158 6.14 -18.87 -22.37
CA MET A 158 6.72 -18.06 -23.44
C MET A 158 5.67 -17.86 -24.54
N LEU A 159 5.11 -16.66 -24.63
CA LEU A 159 4.04 -16.32 -25.57
C LEU A 159 4.64 -15.50 -26.72
N ARG A 160 4.45 -15.95 -27.95
CA ARG A 160 4.95 -15.27 -29.15
C ARG A 160 3.92 -14.25 -29.61
N THR A 161 4.25 -12.97 -29.47
CA THR A 161 3.39 -11.87 -29.93
C THR A 161 3.98 -11.20 -31.17
N THR A 162 3.22 -10.31 -31.80
CA THR A 162 3.67 -9.48 -32.93
C THR A 162 4.86 -8.58 -32.56
N GLU A 163 4.97 -8.17 -31.29
CA GLU A 163 6.05 -7.33 -30.77
C GLU A 163 7.25 -8.14 -30.25
N GLY A 164 7.20 -9.47 -30.36
CA GLY A 164 8.23 -10.39 -29.89
C GLY A 164 7.76 -11.29 -28.73
N PRO A 165 8.68 -12.10 -28.17
CA PRO A 165 8.34 -13.01 -27.08
C PRO A 165 8.06 -12.26 -25.79
N LEU A 166 6.88 -12.50 -25.21
CA LEU A 166 6.50 -12.03 -23.88
C LEU A 166 6.37 -13.22 -22.92
N LYS A 167 6.79 -12.99 -21.68
CA LYS A 167 6.79 -14.00 -20.63
C LYS A 167 6.05 -13.44 -19.40
N PRO A 168 4.71 -13.61 -19.30
CA PRO A 168 4.00 -13.28 -18.07
C PRO A 168 4.36 -14.28 -16.96
N ASP A 169 4.09 -13.94 -15.71
CA ASP A 169 4.36 -14.86 -14.60
C ASP A 169 3.45 -16.09 -14.62
N LEU A 170 2.17 -15.91 -14.94
CA LEU A 170 1.18 -16.99 -14.96
C LEU A 170 0.21 -16.84 -16.14
N LEU A 171 -0.16 -17.98 -16.72
CA LEU A 171 -1.35 -18.15 -17.57
C LEU A 171 -2.29 -19.13 -16.86
N ALA A 172 -3.48 -18.68 -16.49
CA ALA A 172 -4.49 -19.51 -15.86
C ALA A 172 -5.71 -19.65 -16.78
N SER A 173 -6.14 -20.88 -17.10
CA SER A 173 -7.28 -21.11 -17.98
C SER A 173 -8.32 -22.07 -17.40
N ILE A 174 -9.58 -21.84 -17.78
CA ILE A 174 -10.72 -22.70 -17.44
C ILE A 174 -11.74 -22.66 -18.59
N GLY A 175 -11.98 -23.81 -19.21
CA GLY A 175 -12.75 -23.87 -20.45
C GLY A 175 -12.15 -22.95 -21.52
N GLU A 176 -12.97 -22.07 -22.08
CA GLU A 176 -12.60 -21.13 -23.12
C GLU A 176 -12.02 -19.80 -22.59
N CYS A 177 -11.91 -19.65 -21.26
CA CYS A 177 -11.40 -18.44 -20.63
C CYS A 177 -9.92 -18.59 -20.25
N ALA A 178 -9.12 -17.57 -20.56
CA ALA A 178 -7.72 -17.47 -20.14
C ALA A 178 -7.45 -16.14 -19.40
N TYR A 179 -6.62 -16.22 -18.36
CA TYR A 179 -6.15 -15.09 -17.57
C TYR A 179 -4.63 -15.01 -17.67
N ILE A 180 -4.13 -13.90 -18.20
CA ILE A 180 -2.71 -13.54 -18.15
C ILE A 180 -2.49 -12.72 -16.89
N ILE A 181 -1.66 -13.23 -15.99
CA ILE A 181 -1.47 -12.62 -14.67
C ILE A 181 0.00 -12.37 -14.45
N ASP A 182 0.36 -11.10 -14.31
CA ASP A 182 1.72 -10.68 -13.98
C ASP A 182 1.79 -10.13 -12.55
N ILE A 183 2.76 -10.58 -11.77
CA ILE A 183 2.93 -10.21 -10.38
C ILE A 183 3.93 -9.06 -10.30
N ALA A 184 3.63 -8.06 -9.47
CA ALA A 184 4.56 -6.98 -9.19
C ALA A 184 4.60 -6.66 -7.70
N ILE A 185 5.82 -6.46 -7.20
CA ILE A 185 6.04 -5.96 -5.85
C ILE A 185 6.67 -4.57 -5.96
N CYS A 186 5.89 -3.53 -5.73
CA CYS A 186 6.36 -2.16 -5.89
C CYS A 186 6.90 -1.54 -4.59
N SER A 187 7.54 -0.38 -4.72
CA SER A 187 7.89 0.44 -3.56
C SER A 187 6.65 1.09 -2.96
N ASP A 188 6.70 1.40 -1.67
CA ASP A 188 5.61 2.01 -0.90
C ASP A 188 5.28 3.45 -1.32
N GLY A 189 6.23 4.14 -1.95
CA GLY A 189 6.01 5.46 -2.55
C GLY A 189 5.41 5.46 -3.96
N ILE A 190 5.18 4.28 -4.55
CA ILE A 190 4.63 4.13 -5.91
C ILE A 190 3.16 3.75 -5.79
N ASP A 191 2.32 4.37 -6.61
CA ASP A 191 0.91 4.02 -6.76
C ASP A 191 0.76 2.60 -7.33
N PRO A 192 0.22 1.62 -6.55
CA PRO A 192 0.03 0.26 -7.03
C PRO A 192 -0.90 0.18 -8.25
N ASP A 193 -1.90 1.04 -8.35
CA ASP A 193 -2.86 1.02 -9.46
C ASP A 193 -2.19 1.43 -10.78
N LYS A 194 -1.24 2.39 -10.76
CA LYS A 194 -0.44 2.73 -11.94
C LYS A 194 0.45 1.58 -12.39
N VAL A 195 1.05 0.86 -11.44
CA VAL A 195 1.87 -0.32 -11.76
C VAL A 195 1.00 -1.44 -12.34
N TYR A 196 -0.22 -1.63 -11.82
CA TYR A 196 -1.20 -2.57 -12.38
C TYR A 196 -1.50 -2.25 -13.84
N LEU A 197 -1.89 -1.00 -14.13
CA LEU A 197 -2.22 -0.56 -15.49
C LEU A 197 -1.04 -0.73 -16.46
N ASN A 198 0.18 -0.38 -16.03
CA ASN A 198 1.38 -0.58 -16.85
C ASN A 198 1.66 -2.06 -17.15
N LYS A 199 1.37 -2.96 -16.21
CA LYS A 199 1.52 -4.41 -16.42
C LYS A 199 0.46 -4.92 -17.39
N VAL A 200 -0.80 -4.52 -17.23
CA VAL A 200 -1.88 -4.88 -18.16
C VAL A 200 -1.54 -4.41 -19.58
N ALA A 201 -1.19 -3.14 -19.74
CA ALA A 201 -0.81 -2.56 -21.03
C ALA A 201 0.37 -3.29 -21.68
N LYS A 202 1.39 -3.69 -20.90
CA LYS A 202 2.54 -4.46 -21.41
C LYS A 202 2.14 -5.78 -22.08
N TYR A 203 1.07 -6.42 -21.60
CA TYR A 203 0.63 -7.72 -22.09
C TYR A 203 -0.60 -7.63 -23.01
N GLU A 204 -1.03 -6.43 -23.43
CA GLU A 204 -2.07 -6.28 -24.45
C GLU A 204 -1.81 -7.10 -25.73
N PRO A 205 -0.58 -7.13 -26.28
CA PRO A 205 -0.28 -7.93 -27.47
C PRO A 205 -0.41 -9.45 -27.27
N VAL A 206 -0.54 -9.94 -26.03
CA VAL A 206 -0.69 -11.38 -25.76
C VAL A 206 -2.05 -11.92 -26.18
N ALA A 207 -3.09 -11.07 -26.20
CA ALA A 207 -4.43 -11.50 -26.62
C ALA A 207 -4.37 -12.17 -28.00
N ASP A 208 -3.71 -11.52 -28.96
CA ASP A 208 -3.52 -12.01 -30.33
C ASP A 208 -2.82 -13.37 -30.41
N ALA A 209 -1.91 -13.66 -29.48
CA ALA A 209 -1.18 -14.94 -29.46
C ALA A 209 -2.03 -16.13 -29.00
N LEU A 210 -3.20 -15.86 -28.43
CA LEU A 210 -4.04 -16.85 -27.75
C LEU A 210 -5.46 -16.94 -28.29
N VAL A 211 -5.85 -16.08 -29.24
CA VAL A 211 -7.22 -16.04 -29.79
C VAL A 211 -7.65 -17.34 -30.46
N ASP A 212 -6.71 -18.12 -31.01
CA ASP A 212 -7.01 -19.42 -31.63
C ASP A 212 -7.28 -20.52 -30.58
N THR A 213 -6.90 -20.29 -29.32
CA THR A 213 -7.02 -21.26 -28.23
C THR A 213 -8.12 -20.91 -27.23
N TYR A 214 -8.39 -19.62 -27.02
CA TYR A 214 -9.34 -19.13 -26.02
C TYR A 214 -10.20 -18.03 -26.60
N SER A 215 -11.51 -18.09 -26.35
CA SER A 215 -12.46 -17.07 -26.82
C SER A 215 -12.63 -15.88 -25.86
N ASP A 216 -12.23 -16.03 -24.59
CA ASP A 216 -12.28 -14.95 -23.58
C ASP A 216 -10.91 -14.81 -22.89
N ILE A 217 -10.14 -13.79 -23.29
CA ILE A 217 -8.79 -13.54 -22.78
C ILE A 217 -8.81 -12.29 -21.89
N LYS A 218 -8.38 -12.46 -20.65
CA LYS A 218 -8.34 -11.40 -19.64
C LYS A 218 -6.91 -11.13 -19.21
N LEU A 219 -6.54 -9.86 -19.28
CA LEU A 219 -5.25 -9.39 -18.82
C LEU A 219 -5.42 -8.83 -17.41
N SER A 220 -4.56 -9.25 -16.50
CA SER A 220 -4.58 -8.78 -15.12
C SER A 220 -3.18 -8.76 -14.53
N ALA A 221 -3.05 -8.10 -13.39
CA ALA A 221 -1.83 -8.09 -12.62
C ALA A 221 -2.14 -8.19 -11.13
N PHE A 222 -1.27 -8.85 -10.38
CA PHE A 222 -1.32 -8.81 -8.92
C PHE A 222 -0.21 -7.89 -8.41
N VAL A 223 -0.58 -6.68 -8.02
CA VAL A 223 0.38 -5.66 -7.57
C VAL A 223 0.22 -5.37 -6.09
N VAL A 224 1.31 -5.52 -5.34
CA VAL A 224 1.36 -5.22 -3.91
C VAL A 224 2.62 -4.45 -3.55
N ASN A 225 2.54 -3.43 -2.70
CA ASN A 225 3.74 -2.81 -2.16
C ASN A 225 4.28 -3.60 -0.95
N TRP A 226 5.53 -3.38 -0.57
CA TRP A 226 6.16 -4.13 0.52
C TRP A 226 5.55 -3.87 1.92
N ARG A 227 4.70 -2.85 2.08
CA ARG A 227 3.94 -2.58 3.31
C ARG A 227 2.56 -3.23 3.31
N GLY A 228 2.10 -3.73 2.16
CA GLY A 228 0.85 -4.45 1.98
C GLY A 228 -0.33 -3.63 1.43
N ALA A 229 -0.10 -2.49 0.77
CA ALA A 229 -1.13 -1.91 -0.09
C ALA A 229 -1.20 -2.71 -1.40
N ILE A 230 -2.40 -3.04 -1.85
CA ILE A 230 -2.64 -3.83 -3.07
C ILE A 230 -3.38 -2.93 -4.05
N ALA A 231 -3.06 -3.05 -5.33
CA ALA A 231 -3.86 -2.42 -6.39
C ALA A 231 -5.30 -2.91 -6.30
N LYS A 232 -6.27 -2.04 -6.59
CA LYS A 232 -7.69 -2.41 -6.45
C LYS A 232 -8.11 -3.50 -7.44
N GLY A 233 -7.40 -3.60 -8.57
CA GLY A 233 -7.89 -4.32 -9.75
C GLY A 233 -9.09 -3.57 -10.33
N HIS A 234 -9.11 -3.41 -11.64
CA HIS A 234 -10.24 -2.84 -12.37
C HIS A 234 -10.98 -3.97 -13.07
#